data_AF-A0A087NBB3-F1
#
_entry.id   AF-A0A087NBB3-F1
#
_cell.length_a   1.000
_cell.length_b   1.000
_cell.length_c   1.000
_cell.angle_alpha   90.00
_cell.angle_beta   90.00
_cell.angle_gamma   90.00
#
_symmetry.space_group_name_H-M   'P 1'
#
loop_
_entity.id
_entity.type
_entity.pdbx_description
1 polymer ?
#
loop_
_entity_poly.entity_id
_entity_poly.type
_entity_poly.pdbx_seq_one_letter_code
_entity_poly.pdbx_strand_id
1 'polypeptide(L)' 'MDQIHALKVSNTRFAKLLVDYDAVNDEIHRAETNIAPVSQDRETELRKQRLALKDQIAQALAEAA' A
#
# COMPACT_ATOMS: atom_id res chain seq x y z
N MET A 1 3.75 -15.77 -5.11
CA MET A 1 3.94 -14.59 -5.98
C MET A 1 2.93 -14.54 -7.12
N ASP A 2 2.49 -15.70 -7.63
CA ASP A 2 1.66 -15.77 -8.84
C ASP A 2 0.26 -15.17 -8.71
N GLN A 3 -0.39 -15.30 -7.54
CA GLN A 3 -1.76 -14.80 -7.33
C GLN A 3 -1.85 -13.26 -7.32
N ILE A 4 -0.89 -12.59 -6.66
CA ILE A 4 -0.80 -11.12 -6.69
C ILE A 4 -0.55 -10.63 -8.12
N HIS A 5 0.33 -11.31 -8.86
CA HIS A 5 0.61 -10.95 -10.25
C HIS A 5 -0.61 -11.17 -11.14
N ALA A 6 -1.30 -12.30 -11.01
CA ALA A 6 -2.52 -12.60 -11.75
C ALA A 6 -3.61 -11.55 -11.49
N LEU A 7 -3.87 -11.19 -10.24
CA LEU A 7 -4.83 -10.14 -9.88
C LEU A 7 -4.40 -8.76 -10.35
N LYS A 8 -3.10 -8.44 -10.33
CA LYS A 8 -2.60 -7.17 -10.86
C LYS A 8 -2.87 -7.03 -12.36
N VAL A 9 -2.80 -8.13 -13.11
CA VAL A 9 -3.06 -8.13 -14.56
C VAL A 9 -4.56 -8.17 -14.87
N SER A 10 -5.35 -8.93 -14.11
CA SER A 10 -6.77 -9.18 -14.40
C SER A 10 -7.76 -8.21 -13.73
N ASN A 11 -7.34 -7.49 -12.67
CA ASN A 11 -8.22 -6.65 -11.87
C ASN A 11 -7.65 -5.22 -11.73
N THR A 12 -8.24 -4.27 -12.46
CA THR A 12 -7.86 -2.85 -12.44
C THR A 12 -7.94 -2.21 -11.05
N ARG A 13 -8.93 -2.60 -10.23
CA ARG A 13 -9.07 -2.10 -8.85
C ARG A 13 -7.90 -2.59 -7.98
N PHE A 14 -7.53 -3.86 -8.12
CA PHE A 14 -6.38 -4.42 -7.39
C PHE A 14 -5.05 -3.81 -7.86
N ALA A 15 -4.89 -3.61 -9.17
CA ALA A 15 -3.72 -2.92 -9.72
C ALA A 15 -3.56 -1.51 -9.14
N LYS A 16 -4.66 -0.74 -9.07
CA LYS A 16 -4.65 0.58 -8.43
C LYS A 16 -4.33 0.51 -6.94
N LEU A 17 -4.86 -0.48 -6.23
CA LEU A 17 -4.59 -0.66 -4.81
C LEU A 17 -3.10 -0.90 -4.52
N LEU A 18 -2.40 -1.66 -5.37
CA LEU A 18 -0.96 -1.85 -5.26
C LEU A 18 -0.19 -0.56 -5.53
N VAL A 19 -0.58 0.22 -6.53
CA VAL A 19 0.04 1.53 -6.82
C VAL A 19 -0.13 2.49 -5.64
N ASP A 20 -1.33 2.54 -5.06
CA ASP A 20 -1.61 3.40 -3.91
C ASP A 20 -0.80 2.95 -2.67
N TYR A 21 -0.65 1.63 -2.46
CA TYR A 21 0.21 1.07 -1.42
C TYR A 21 1.68 1.45 -1.61
N ASP A 22 2.22 1.27 -2.82
CA ASP A 22 3.62 1.59 -3.12
C ASP A 22 3.89 3.08 -2.90
N ALA A 23 2.99 3.97 -3.33
CA ALA A 23 3.12 5.41 -3.13
C ALA A 23 3.19 5.80 -1.64
N VAL A 24 2.31 5.24 -0.80
CA VAL A 24 2.32 5.51 0.64
C VAL A 24 3.56 4.91 1.30
N ASN A 25 3.98 3.70 0.90
CA ASN A 25 5.16 3.06 1.44
C ASN A 25 6.45 3.85 1.11
N ASP A 26 6.53 4.41 -0.10
CA ASP A 26 7.63 5.28 -0.52
C ASP A 26 7.65 6.60 0.27
N GLU A 27 6.48 7.19 0.56
CA GLU A 27 6.39 8.40 1.38
C GLU A 27 6.87 8.11 2.81
N ILE A 28 6.45 7.00 3.40
CA ILE A 28 6.92 6.55 4.72
C ILE A 28 8.43 6.31 4.70
N HIS A 29 8.94 5.62 3.68
CA HIS A 29 10.37 5.32 3.60
C HIS A 29 11.21 6.61 3.51
N ARG A 30 10.78 7.61 2.71
CA ARG A 30 11.46 8.91 2.63
C ARG A 30 11.40 9.68 3.95
N ALA A 31 10.29 9.58 4.69
CA ALA A 31 10.17 10.17 6.02
C ALA A 31 11.13 9.50 7.02
N GLU A 32 11.12 8.17 7.10
CA GLU A 32 11.92 7.38 8.05
C GLU A 32 13.43 7.46 7.76
N THR A 33 13.81 7.64 6.50
CA THR A 33 15.22 7.81 6.08
C THR A 33 15.70 9.26 6.16
N ASN A 34 14.89 10.18 6.70
CA ASN A 34 15.17 11.62 6.77
C ASN A 34 15.46 12.29 5.40
N ILE A 35 15.03 11.68 4.29
CA ILE A 35 15.11 12.27 2.95
C ILE A 35 14.04 13.36 2.79
N ALA A 36 12.84 13.11 3.29
CA ALA A 36 11.73 14.06 3.34
C ALA A 36 10.99 13.89 4.67
N PRO A 37 11.58 14.36 5.79
CA PRO A 37 10.96 14.23 7.10
C PRO A 37 9.62 14.97 7.14
N VAL A 38 8.63 14.34 7.75
CA VAL A 38 7.29 14.90 7.95
C VAL A 38 7.01 15.05 9.44
N SER A 39 5.93 15.77 9.79
CA SER A 39 5.49 15.84 11.19
C SER A 39 5.09 14.45 11.72
N GLN A 40 5.18 14.25 13.02
CA GLN A 40 4.78 13.00 13.68
C GLN A 40 3.29 12.64 13.41
N ASP A 41 2.43 13.66 13.34
CA ASP A 41 1.01 13.48 13.00
C ASP A 41 0.87 12.96 11.56
N ARG A 42 1.60 13.55 10.61
CA ARG A 42 1.58 13.07 9.21
C ARG A 42 2.12 11.65 9.10
N GLU A 43 3.19 11.34 9.82
CA GLU A 43 3.78 10.00 9.84
C GLU A 43 2.79 8.96 10.39
N THR A 44 2.04 9.33 11.43
CA THR A 44 0.97 8.51 12.00
C THR A 44 -0.14 8.25 10.98
N GLU A 45 -0.58 9.28 10.27
CA GLU A 45 -1.61 9.14 9.23
C GLU A 45 -1.14 8.27 8.06
N LEU A 46 0.13 8.40 7.64
CA LEU A 46 0.71 7.53 6.62
C LEU A 46 0.73 6.06 7.06
N ARG A 47 1.14 5.78 8.31
CA ARG A 47 1.15 4.42 8.85
C ARG A 47 -0.25 3.81 8.90
N LYS A 48 -1.27 4.59 9.28
CA LYS A 48 -2.69 4.15 9.24
C LYS A 48 -3.15 3.87 7.80
N GLN A 49 -2.83 4.74 6.85
CA GLN A 49 -3.15 4.53 5.44
C GLN A 49 -2.48 3.25 4.90
N ARG A 50 -1.20 3.04 5.20
CA ARG A 50 -0.48 1.82 4.82
C ARG A 50 -1.15 0.57 5.39
N LEU A 51 -1.62 0.60 6.63
CA LEU A 51 -2.34 -0.51 7.25
C LEU A 51 -3.66 -0.79 6.52
N ALA A 52 -4.49 0.24 6.31
CA ALA A 52 -5.76 0.08 5.60
C ALA A 52 -5.60 -0.44 4.16
N LEU A 53 -4.52 -0.05 3.48
CA LEU A 53 -4.20 -0.57 2.15
C LEU A 53 -3.79 -2.05 2.20
N LYS A 54 -3.00 -2.45 3.21
CA LYS A 54 -2.67 -3.88 3.42
C LYS A 54 -3.92 -4.72 3.69
N ASP A 55 -4.85 -4.22 4.50
CA ASP A 55 -6.10 -4.92 4.80
C ASP A 55 -6.93 -5.14 3.53
N GLN A 56 -7.03 -4.11 2.67
CA GLN A 56 -7.72 -4.24 1.38
C GLN A 56 -7.02 -5.21 0.43
N ILE A 57 -5.68 -5.25 0.42
CA ILE A 57 -4.91 -6.20 -0.40
C ILE A 57 -5.18 -7.62 0.08
N ALA A 58 -5.14 -7.85 1.39
CA ALA A 58 -5.43 -9.14 1.99
C ALA A 58 -6.86 -9.60 1.70
N GLN A 59 -7.84 -8.69 1.80
CA GLN A 59 -9.23 -8.99 1.44
C GLN A 59 -9.36 -9.38 -0.03
N ALA A 60 -8.78 -8.62 -0.96
CA ALA A 60 -8.84 -8.94 -2.38
C ALA A 60 -8.15 -10.29 -2.72
N LEU A 61 -7.10 -10.66 -1.99
CA LEU A 61 -6.47 -11.98 -2.12
C LEU A 61 -7.35 -13.10 -1.58
N ALA A 62 -8.03 -12.86 -0.44
CA ALA A 62 -8.96 -13.83 0.14
C ALA A 62 -10.21 -14.05 -0.74
N GLU A 63 -10.73 -13.00 -1.38
CA GLU A 63 -11.85 -13.09 -2.32
C GLU A 63 -11.49 -13.83 -3.62
N ALA A 64 -10.21 -13.90 -3.96
CA ALA A 64 -9.70 -14.56 -5.16
C ALA A 64 -9.25 -16.01 -4.95
N ALA A 65 -9.29 -16.50 -3.70
CA ALA A 65 -8.96 -17.87 -3.32
C ALA A 65 -10.21 -18.78 -3.38
#